data_AF-A0A9X6AES9-F1
#
_entry.id   AF-A0A9X6AES9-F1
#
_cell.length_a   1.000
_cell.length_b   1.000
_cell.length_c   1.000
_cell.angle_alpha   90.00
_cell.angle_beta   90.00
_cell.angle_gamma   90.00
#
_symmetry.space_group_name_H-M   'P 1'
#
loop_
_entity.id
_entity.type
_entity.pdbx_description
1 polymer ?
#
loop_
_entity_poly.entity_id
_entity_poly.type
_entity_poly.pdbx_seq_one_letter_code
_entity_poly.pdbx_strand_id
1 'polypeptide(L)'
;MPTSAPPKNRFERRRAETRQALVRAARQILAETGDTSASIQAIAERADVGFGSFYNHFESKTELFDAAVTDALEEFGQAIDERVEGIEDPAELVAAGFRLTAR
;
A
#
# COMPACT_ATOMS: atom_id res chain seq x y z
N MET A 1 -9.39 13.35 -2.26
CA MET A 1 -8.51 12.33 -2.85
C MET A 1 -9.35 11.49 -3.80
N PRO A 2 -8.88 11.08 -4.99
CA PRO A 2 -9.75 10.40 -5.95
C PRO A 2 -10.11 9.02 -5.39
N THR A 3 -11.25 8.94 -4.72
CA THR A 3 -11.93 7.69 -4.38
C THR A 3 -12.14 6.96 -5.70
N SER A 4 -11.31 5.96 -5.98
CA SER A 4 -11.48 5.13 -7.17
C SER A 4 -12.87 4.50 -7.07
N ALA A 5 -13.75 4.88 -8.00
CA ALA A 5 -15.14 4.43 -7.99
C ALA A 5 -15.19 2.88 -7.99
N PRO A 6 -16.17 2.27 -7.31
CA PRO A 6 -16.29 0.82 -7.24
C PRO A 6 -16.28 0.23 -8.66
N PRO A 7 -15.51 -0.85 -8.89
CA PRO A 7 -15.29 -1.40 -10.23
C PRO A 7 -16.62 -1.87 -10.82
N LYS A 8 -16.93 -1.41 -12.04
CA LYS A 8 -18.22 -1.57 -12.71
C LYS A 8 -18.40 -2.97 -13.31
N ASN A 9 -17.32 -3.75 -13.46
CA ASN A 9 -17.35 -5.09 -14.05
C ASN A 9 -16.26 -6.04 -13.48
N ARG A 10 -16.39 -7.34 -13.79
CA ARG A 10 -15.45 -8.40 -13.33
C ARG A 10 -14.00 -8.15 -13.77
N PHE A 11 -13.81 -7.57 -14.94
CA PHE A 11 -12.49 -7.28 -15.49
C PHE A 11 -11.79 -6.17 -14.69
N GLU A 12 -12.47 -5.07 -14.41
CA GLU A 12 -11.96 -3.97 -13.59
C GLU A 12 -11.63 -4.42 -12.17
N ARG A 13 -12.48 -5.27 -11.57
CA ARG A 13 -12.18 -5.91 -10.29
C ARG A 13 -10.89 -6.71 -10.33
N ARG A 14 -10.74 -7.60 -11.31
CA ARG A 14 -9.53 -8.42 -11.44
C ARG A 14 -8.30 -7.55 -11.69
N ARG A 15 -8.43 -6.48 -12.47
CA ARG A 15 -7.37 -5.49 -12.70
C ARG A 15 -6.96 -4.81 -11.39
N ALA A 16 -7.93 -4.38 -10.57
CA ALA A 16 -7.66 -3.77 -9.27
C ALA A 16 -7.00 -4.76 -8.29
N GLU A 17 -7.49 -6.00 -8.23
CA GLU A 17 -6.92 -7.08 -7.40
C GLU A 17 -5.46 -7.36 -7.76
N THR A 18 -5.14 -7.49 -9.06
CA THR A 18 -3.77 -7.70 -9.55
C THR A 18 -2.86 -6.52 -9.22
N ARG A 19 -3.36 -5.27 -9.40
CA ARG A 19 -2.60 -4.08 -9.03
C ARG A 19 -2.26 -4.08 -7.53
N GLN A 20 -3.24 -4.36 -6.67
CA GLN A 20 -3.02 -4.43 -5.23
C GLN A 20 -2.09 -5.58 -4.83
N ALA A 21 -2.13 -6.73 -5.51
CA ALA A 21 -1.22 -7.84 -5.25
C ALA A 21 0.25 -7.45 -5.48
N LEU A 22 0.53 -6.72 -6.56
CA LEU A 22 1.86 -6.17 -6.85
C LEU A 22 2.30 -5.17 -5.77
N VAL A 23 1.41 -4.25 -5.36
CA VAL A 23 1.69 -3.26 -4.31
C VAL A 23 2.03 -3.94 -2.98
N ARG A 24 1.25 -4.94 -2.57
CA ARG A 24 1.51 -5.72 -1.35
C ARG A 24 2.85 -6.46 -1.41
N ALA A 25 3.17 -7.08 -2.54
CA ALA A 25 4.45 -7.76 -2.72
C ALA A 25 5.64 -6.78 -2.61
N ALA A 26 5.53 -5.60 -3.22
CA ALA A 26 6.55 -4.56 -3.13
C ALA A 26 6.72 -4.04 -1.69
N ARG A 27 5.62 -3.82 -0.97
CA ARG A 27 5.65 -3.43 0.45
C ARG A 27 6.33 -4.48 1.32
N GLN A 28 6.05 -5.76 1.10
CA GLN A 28 6.71 -6.86 1.82
C GLN A 28 8.22 -6.90 1.54
N ILE A 29 8.63 -6.73 0.28
CA ILE A 29 10.05 -6.65 -0.08
C ILE A 29 10.73 -5.50 0.67
N LEU A 30 10.14 -4.29 0.62
CA LEU A 30 10.67 -3.14 1.35
C LEU A 30 10.79 -3.40 2.85
N ALA A 31 9.78 -4.03 3.46
CA ALA A 31 9.79 -4.34 4.89
C ALA A 31 10.85 -5.40 5.26
N GLU A 32 11.14 -6.34 4.37
CA GLU A 32 12.12 -7.42 4.59
C GLU A 32 13.56 -6.99 4.32
N THR A 33 13.81 -6.22 3.26
CA THR A 33 15.16 -5.92 2.76
C THR A 33 15.61 -4.48 3.04
N GLY A 34 14.67 -3.54 3.20
CA GLY A 34 14.97 -2.12 3.27
C GLY A 34 15.39 -1.48 1.93
N ASP A 35 15.23 -2.18 0.80
CA ASP A 35 15.62 -1.67 -0.52
C ASP A 35 14.59 -1.96 -1.64
N THR A 36 14.79 -1.33 -2.80
CA THR A 36 13.95 -1.45 -4.01
C THR A 36 14.63 -2.23 -5.15
N SER A 37 15.66 -3.02 -4.81
CA SER A 37 16.54 -3.67 -5.78
C SER A 37 15.89 -4.88 -6.48
N ALA A 38 14.86 -5.48 -5.87
CA ALA A 38 14.17 -6.66 -6.38
C ALA A 38 13.81 -6.55 -7.87
N SER A 39 13.98 -7.65 -8.60
CA SER A 39 13.64 -7.72 -10.02
C SER A 39 12.11 -7.72 -10.21
N ILE A 40 11.65 -7.25 -11.36
CA ILE A 40 10.21 -7.32 -11.71
C ILE A 40 9.72 -8.77 -11.67
N GLN A 41 10.56 -9.73 -12.06
CA GLN A 41 10.23 -11.14 -12.00
C GLN A 41 10.00 -11.62 -10.56
N ALA A 42 10.91 -11.30 -9.63
CA ALA A 42 10.75 -11.67 -8.22
C ALA A 42 9.50 -11.03 -7.59
N ILE A 43 9.18 -9.78 -7.98
CA ILE A 43 7.97 -9.10 -7.53
C ILE A 43 6.70 -9.78 -8.07
N ALA A 44 6.67 -10.12 -9.36
CA ALA A 44 5.53 -10.79 -9.98
C ALA A 44 5.31 -12.21 -9.41
N GLU A 45 6.40 -12.95 -9.18
CA GLU A 45 6.35 -14.26 -8.52
C GLU A 45 5.80 -14.16 -7.10
N ARG A 46 6.27 -13.19 -6.31
CA ARG A 46 5.75 -12.96 -4.95
C ARG A 46 4.28 -12.52 -4.94
N ALA A 47 3.85 -11.76 -5.93
CA ALA A 47 2.47 -11.33 -6.08
C ALA A 47 1.53 -12.44 -6.61
N ASP A 48 2.07 -13.60 -7.01
CA ASP A 48 1.33 -14.68 -7.68
C ASP A 48 0.59 -14.19 -8.95
N VAL A 49 1.31 -13.42 -9.78
CA VAL A 49 0.78 -12.88 -11.05
C VAL A 49 1.75 -13.14 -12.20
N GLY A 50 1.22 -13.14 -13.42
CA GLY A 50 2.07 -13.29 -14.62
C GLY A 50 3.03 -12.12 -14.78
N PHE A 51 4.24 -12.38 -15.27
CA PHE A 51 5.27 -11.34 -15.49
C PHE A 51 4.75 -10.13 -16.29
N GLY A 52 3.99 -10.37 -17.36
CA GLY A 52 3.40 -9.31 -18.18
C GLY A 52 2.34 -8.47 -17.45
N SER A 53 1.77 -8.94 -16.33
CA SER A 53 0.84 -8.17 -15.52
C SER A 53 1.48 -6.93 -14.94
N PHE A 54 2.78 -6.95 -14.61
CA PHE A 54 3.48 -5.76 -14.11
C PHE A 54 3.31 -4.56 -15.06
N TYR A 55 3.65 -4.75 -16.35
CA TYR A 55 3.59 -3.69 -17.36
C TYR A 55 2.17 -3.24 -17.72
N ASN A 56 1.14 -3.99 -17.32
CA ASN A 56 -0.26 -3.57 -17.46
C ASN A 56 -0.72 -2.60 -16.34
N HIS A 57 0.07 -2.47 -15.28
CA HIS A 57 -0.28 -1.74 -14.06
C HIS A 57 0.70 -0.66 -13.66
N PHE A 58 1.99 -0.83 -13.98
CA PHE A 58 3.07 0.08 -13.61
C PHE A 58 4.04 0.25 -14.78
N GLU A 59 4.47 1.48 -15.00
CA GLU A 59 5.46 1.84 -16.02
C GLU A 59 6.89 1.59 -15.52
N SER A 60 7.11 1.61 -14.20
CA SER A 60 8.44 1.42 -13.61
C SER A 60 8.40 0.80 -12.21
N LYS A 61 9.54 0.25 -11.75
CA LYS A 61 9.70 -0.20 -10.36
C LYS A 61 9.52 0.96 -9.38
N THR A 62 9.98 2.16 -9.74
CA THR A 62 9.85 3.37 -8.92
C THR A 62 8.37 3.67 -8.66
N GLU A 63 7.54 3.67 -9.70
CA GLU A 63 6.09 3.90 -9.56
C GLU A 63 5.43 2.84 -8.65
N LEU A 64 5.84 1.58 -8.77
CA LEU A 64 5.33 0.51 -7.89
C LEU A 64 5.73 0.73 -6.43
N PHE A 65 7.00 1.08 -6.16
CA PHE A 65 7.46 1.29 -4.80
C PHE A 65 6.89 2.58 -4.18
N ASP A 66 6.70 3.65 -4.97
CA ASP A 66 6.00 4.85 -4.52
C ASP A 66 4.55 4.52 -4.14
N ALA A 67 3.86 3.70 -4.94
CA ALA A 67 2.53 3.21 -4.61
C ALA A 67 2.52 2.33 -3.34
N ALA A 68 3.55 1.50 -3.13
CA ALA A 68 3.69 0.67 -1.94
C ALA A 68 3.94 1.48 -0.67
N VAL A 69 4.75 2.54 -0.74
CA VAL A 69 4.96 3.47 0.38
C VAL A 69 3.68 4.24 0.67
N THR A 70 2.99 4.72 -0.36
CA THR A 70 1.71 5.44 -0.19
C THR A 70 0.67 4.54 0.47
N ASP A 71 0.51 3.30 -0.01
CA ASP A 71 -0.41 2.30 0.56
C ASP A 71 -0.09 2.00 2.03
N ALA A 72 1.20 1.86 2.38
CA ALA A 72 1.63 1.64 3.76
C ALA A 72 1.33 2.84 4.67
N LEU A 73 1.54 4.07 4.17
CA LEU A 73 1.25 5.30 4.91
C LEU A 73 -0.26 5.52 5.09
N GLU A 74 -1.06 5.19 4.08
CA GLU A 74 -2.53 5.24 4.18
C GLU A 74 -3.06 4.24 5.21
N GLU A 75 -2.57 2.99 5.20
CA GLU A 75 -2.92 2.00 6.23
C GLU A 75 -2.50 2.46 7.62
N PHE A 76 -1.31 3.05 7.74
CA PHE A 76 -0.83 3.60 9.01
C PHE A 76 -1.71 4.75 9.50
N GLY A 77 -2.10 5.67 8.62
CA GLY A 77 -3.02 6.77 8.92
C GLY A 77 -4.38 6.26 9.40
N GLN A 78 -4.96 5.29 8.69
CA GLN A 78 -6.22 4.66 9.11
C GLN A 78 -6.11 4.02 10.49
N ALA A 79 -5.01 3.31 10.77
CA ALA A 79 -4.80 2.68 12.07
C ALA A 79 -4.66 3.69 13.22
N ILE A 80 -4.17 4.91 12.93
CA ILE A 80 -4.16 6.03 13.87
C ILE A 80 -5.58 6.56 14.05
N ASP A 81 -6.29 6.86 12.97
CA ASP A 81 -7.65 7.41 12.99
C ASP A 81 -8.59 6.53 13.82
N GLU A 82 -8.55 5.20 13.61
CA GLU A 82 -9.33 4.23 14.39
C GLU A 82 -8.99 4.23 15.89
N ARG A 83 -7.74 4.51 16.25
CA ARG A 83 -7.29 4.49 17.65
C ARG A 83 -7.58 5.78 18.40
N VAL A 84 -7.63 6.89 17.69
CA VAL A 84 -7.95 8.20 18.27
C VAL A 84 -9.43 8.54 18.14
N GLU A 85 -10.22 7.70 17.48
CA GLU A 85 -11.67 7.84 17.38
C GLU A 85 -12.30 7.93 18.78
N GLY A 86 -13.09 8.98 18.99
CA GLY A 86 -13.78 9.23 20.25
C GLY A 86 -12.95 9.96 21.33
N ILE A 87 -11.68 10.32 21.05
CA ILE A 87 -10.91 11.18 21.94
C ILE A 87 -11.31 12.64 21.71
N GLU A 88 -11.93 13.26 22.72
CA GLU A 88 -12.39 14.65 22.64
C GLU A 88 -11.37 15.67 23.17
N ASP A 89 -10.50 15.26 24.11
CA ASP A 89 -9.45 16.13 24.66
C ASP A 89 -8.28 16.26 23.66
N PRO A 90 -7.97 17.46 23.14
CA PRO A 90 -6.85 17.66 22.23
C PRO A 90 -5.49 17.24 22.80
N ALA A 91 -5.28 17.36 24.12
CA ALA A 91 -4.04 16.93 24.75
C ALA A 91 -3.90 15.40 24.74
N GLU A 92 -5.01 14.68 24.97
CA GLU A 92 -5.07 13.23 24.89
C GLU A 92 -4.90 12.73 23.45
N LEU A 93 -5.51 13.41 22.47
CA LEU A 93 -5.38 13.11 21.04
C LEU A 93 -3.91 13.19 20.58
N VAL A 94 -3.23 14.28 20.93
CA VAL A 94 -1.81 14.48 20.59
C VAL A 94 -0.93 13.45 21.30
N ALA A 95 -1.18 13.18 22.59
CA ALA A 95 -0.41 12.18 23.33
C ALA A 95 -0.59 10.76 22.79
N ALA A 96 -1.81 10.39 22.38
CA ALA A 96 -2.12 9.10 21.77
C ALA A 96 -1.43 8.96 20.40
N GLY A 97 -1.54 9.96 19.52
CA GLY A 97 -0.88 9.96 18.22
C GLY A 97 0.65 9.90 18.34
N PHE A 98 1.24 10.65 19.27
CA PHE A 98 2.69 10.64 19.48
C PHE A 98 3.21 9.28 19.97
N ARG A 99 2.50 8.62 20.90
CA ARG A 99 2.88 7.28 21.39
C ARG A 99 2.88 6.21 20.29
N LEU A 100 2.00 6.35 19.30
CA LEU A 100 1.89 5.40 18.19
C LEU A 100 2.99 5.59 17.13
N THR A 101 3.51 6.81 16.99
CA THR A 101 4.44 7.19 15.90
C THR A 101 5.89 7.31 16.34
N ALA A 102 6.17 7.71 17.58
CA ALA A 102 7.51 8.06 18.05
C ALA A 102 8.30 6.89 18.66
N ARG A 103 8.14 5.67 18.16
CA ARG A 103 8.83 4.48 18.70
C ARG A 103 10.20 4.23 18.06
#